data_AF-A0AAV0B000-F1
#
_entry.id   AF-A0AAV0B000-F1
#
_cell.length_a   1.000
_cell.length_b   1.000
_cell.length_c   1.000
_cell.angle_alpha   90.00
_cell.angle_beta   90.00
_cell.angle_gamma   90.00
#
_symmetry.space_group_name_H-M   'P 1'
#
loop_
_entity.id
_entity.type
_entity.pdbx_description
1 polymer ?
#
loop_
_entity_poly.entity_id
_entity_poly.type
_entity_poly.pdbx_seq_one_letter_code
_entity_poly.pdbx_strand_id
1 'polypeptide(L)' 'SVTLDHLGPMVINTDGTISRISNWANLSEIERTRTLRLVAQRNEARISRLKTKE' A
#
# COMPACT_ATOMS: atom_id res chain seq x y z
N SER A 1 -22.52 -5.12 -8.96
CA SER A 1 -21.38 -4.22 -8.73
C SER A 1 -20.39 -4.98 -7.85
N VAL A 2 -19.15 -5.19 -8.29
CA VAL A 2 -18.13 -5.75 -7.40
C VAL A 2 -17.77 -4.63 -6.43
N THR A 3 -18.18 -4.72 -5.18
CA THR A 3 -17.86 -3.74 -4.14
C THR A 3 -16.35 -3.78 -3.89
N LEU A 4 -15.63 -2.80 -4.44
CA LEU A 4 -14.17 -2.65 -4.31
C LEU A 4 -13.72 -2.27 -2.88
N ASP A 5 -14.65 -2.16 -1.93
CA ASP A 5 -14.40 -1.64 -0.57
C ASP A 5 -13.46 -2.50 0.28
N HIS A 6 -13.16 -3.74 -0.14
CA HIS A 6 -12.28 -4.67 0.58
C HIS A 6 -10.82 -4.64 0.13
N LEU A 7 -10.48 -3.87 -0.90
CA LEU A 7 -9.22 -4.03 -1.64
C LEU A 7 -7.98 -3.41 -0.97
N GLY A 8 -8.16 -2.78 0.19
CA GLY A 8 -7.07 -2.29 1.02
C GLY A 8 -6.23 -1.20 0.37
N PRO A 9 -5.17 -0.75 1.06
CA PRO A 9 -4.30 0.30 0.54
C PRO A 9 -3.44 -0.20 -0.62
N MET A 10 -3.16 0.70 -1.57
CA MET A 10 -2.17 0.45 -2.63
C MET A 10 -0.74 0.53 -2.07
N VAL A 11 0.12 -0.35 -2.57
CA VAL A 11 1.54 -0.45 -2.23
C VAL A 11 2.35 -0.21 -3.49
N ILE A 12 3.35 0.64 -3.40
CA ILE A 12 4.30 0.89 -4.49
C ILE A 12 5.51 -0.01 -4.28
N ASN A 13 5.93 -0.74 -5.30
CA ASN A 13 7.11 -1.60 -5.23
C ASN A 13 8.38 -0.84 -5.65
N THR A 14 9.54 -1.42 -5.38
CA THR A 14 10.85 -0.81 -5.71
C THR A 14 11.13 -0.73 -7.20
N ASP A 15 10.45 -1.56 -7.99
CA ASP A 15 10.49 -1.57 -9.45
C ASP A 15 9.53 -0.54 -10.09
N GLY A 16 8.76 0.19 -9.28
CA GLY A 16 7.77 1.17 -9.74
C GLY A 16 6.37 0.60 -10.00
N THR A 17 6.17 -0.71 -9.86
CA THR A 17 4.85 -1.32 -10.01
C THR A 17 3.95 -1.05 -8.80
N ILE A 18 2.62 -1.13 -9.00
CA ILE A 18 1.62 -0.94 -7.93
C ILE A 18 0.96 -2.28 -7.62
N SER A 19 0.94 -2.64 -6.35
CA SER A 19 0.31 -3.86 -5.83
C SER A 19 -0.71 -3.53 -4.74
N ARG A 20 -1.56 -4.49 -4.40
CA ARG A 20 -2.54 -4.39 -3.30
C ARG A 20 -2.25 -5.44 -2.23
N ILE A 21 -2.66 -5.15 -0.99
CA ILE A 21 -2.52 -6.10 0.12
C ILE A 21 -3.65 -7.14 0.02
N SER A 22 -3.33 -8.33 -0.45
CA SER A 22 -4.30 -9.40 -0.72
C SER A 22 -5.04 -9.91 0.52
N ASN A 23 -4.41 -9.88 1.69
CA ASN A 23 -5.00 -10.30 2.96
C ASN A 23 -5.59 -9.15 3.79
N TRP A 24 -5.82 -7.96 3.19
CA TRP A 24 -6.29 -6.78 3.91
C TRP A 24 -7.59 -7.00 4.69
N ALA A 25 -8.56 -7.68 4.07
CA ALA A 25 -9.84 -8.00 4.70
C ALA A 25 -9.68 -8.87 5.95
N ASN A 26 -8.63 -9.69 6.02
CA ASN A 26 -8.35 -10.61 7.13
C ASN A 26 -7.57 -9.95 8.27
N LEU A 27 -7.07 -8.72 8.09
CA LEU A 27 -6.37 -7.99 9.15
C LEU A 27 -7.36 -7.46 10.19
N SER A 28 -6.99 -7.56 11.46
CA SER A 28 -7.69 -6.87 12.55
C SER A 28 -7.55 -5.35 12.43
N GLU A 29 -8.42 -4.60 13.09
CA GLU A 29 -8.39 -3.13 13.03
C GLU A 29 -7.07 -2.51 13.50
N ILE A 30 -6.43 -3.13 14.51
CA ILE A 30 -5.11 -2.73 15.01
C ILE A 30 -4.03 -2.97 13.94
N GLU A 31 -4.07 -4.12 13.26
CA GLU A 31 -3.12 -4.44 12.19
C GLU A 31 -3.33 -3.56 10.97
N ARG A 32 -4.58 -3.27 10.61
CA ARG A 32 -4.93 -2.34 9.52
C ARG A 32 -4.35 -0.95 9.78
N THR A 33 -4.51 -0.42 10.99
CA THR A 33 -4.00 0.89 11.37
C THR A 33 -2.48 0.96 11.27
N ARG A 34 -1.78 -0.06 11.80
CA ARG A 34 -0.31 -0.16 11.70
C ARG A 34 0.15 -0.29 10.26
N THR A 35 -0.55 -1.12 9.49
CA THR A 35 -0.25 -1.37 8.08
C THR A 35 -0.40 -0.10 7.25
N LEU A 36 -1.49 0.66 7.43
CA LEU A 36 -1.70 1.94 6.73
C LEU A 36 -0.56 2.92 6.99
N ARG A 37 -0.17 3.08 8.25
CA ARG A 37 0.92 3.99 8.64
C ARG A 37 2.24 3.61 7.97
N LEU A 38 2.59 2.32 7.99
CA LEU A 38 3.85 1.83 7.41
C LEU A 38 3.83 1.87 5.87
N VAL A 39 2.70 1.52 5.26
CA VAL A 39 2.54 1.55 3.80
C VAL A 39 2.64 2.98 3.29
N ALA A 40 1.99 3.95 3.94
CA ALA A 40 2.08 5.35 3.57
C ALA A 40 3.54 5.85 3.60
N GLN A 41 4.25 5.63 4.71
CA GLN A 41 5.66 6.02 4.86
C GLN A 41 6.56 5.36 3.80
N ARG A 42 6.37 4.07 3.53
CA ARG A 42 7.16 3.34 2.54
C ARG A 42 6.85 3.78 1.11
N ASN A 43 5.59 4.02 0.80
CA ASN A 43 5.18 4.49 -0.52
C ASN A 43 5.76 5.87 -0.80
N GLU A 44 5.72 6.79 0.16
CA GLU A 44 6.34 8.11 0.03
C GLU A 44 7.85 7.99 -0.25
N ALA A 45 8.57 7.21 0.55
CA ALA A 45 10.01 7.01 0.34
C ALA A 45 10.32 6.36 -1.02
N ARG A 46 9.47 5.45 -1.50
CA ARG A 46 9.63 4.79 -2.81
C ARG A 46 9.34 5.74 -3.96
N ILE A 47 8.27 6.55 -3.87
CA ILE A 47 7.94 7.59 -4.86
C ILE A 47 9.10 8.58 -4.97
N SER A 48 9.60 9.09 -3.84
CA SER A 48 10.71 10.04 -3.83
C SER A 48 11.94 9.47 -4.53
N ARG A 49 12.26 8.19 -4.29
CA ARG A 49 13.36 7.50 -4.98
C ARG A 49 13.13 7.34 -6.48
N LEU A 50 11.91 7.01 -6.90
CA LEU A 50 11.58 6.86 -8.31
C LEU A 50 11.65 8.20 -9.04
N LYS A 51 11.14 9.28 -8.42
CA LYS A 51 11.21 10.64 -8.96
C LYS A 51 12.63 11.19 -9.13
N THR A 52 13.59 10.76 -8.30
CA THR A 52 15.01 11.14 -8.46
C THR A 52 15.74 10.29 -9.51
N LYS A 53 15.15 9.17 -9.92
CA LYS A 53 15.73 8.23 -10.89
C LYS A 53 15.35 8.56 -12.34
N GLU A 54 14.32 9.38 -12.53
CA GLU A 54 13.94 10.01 -13.81
C GLU A 54 14.74 11.30 -14.03
#